data_AF-A0A9D1LAQ6-F1
#
_entry.id   AF-A0A9D1LAQ6-F1
#
_cell.length_a   1.000
_cell.length_b   1.000
_cell.length_c   1.000
_cell.angle_alpha   90.00
_cell.angle_beta   90.00
_cell.angle_gamma   90.00
#
_symmetry.space_group_name_H-M   'P 1'
#
loop_
_entity.id
_entity.type
_entity.pdbx_description
1 polymer ?
#
loop_
_entity_poly.entity_id
_entity_poly.type
_entity_poly.pdbx_seq_one_letter_code
_entity_poly.pdbx_strand_id
1 'polypeptide(L)'
;MKKEGSKKYLQGRLLLLLCTFLTGVAVIITDLLIGVSGAETVLLKITGVVILSCLSFYIPDLTHAIGKSGRIYHKRRELRFLKKLFLMSGSVKPVDYMQVVNAMYERSYYYRQDLERIMDVLRKSSIDKEDFFSELLEESADLDSKLFYEKLSIGFLYDFDLAVRNIEADFVQEKRAYARFIKKRVNFIHIIGITGLFVAMAVLLIYMLQPWLKSMNLQFF
;
A
#
# COMPACT_ATOMS: atom_id res chain seq x y z
N MET A 1 -11.33 -8.91 -19.08
CA MET A 1 -10.09 -9.55 -18.59
C MET A 1 -10.00 -9.81 -17.06
N LYS A 2 -10.91 -9.30 -16.21
CA LYS A 2 -10.81 -9.43 -14.73
C LYS A 2 -11.25 -10.81 -14.17
N LYS A 3 -12.07 -11.58 -14.89
CA LYS A 3 -12.67 -12.85 -14.41
C LYS A 3 -11.77 -14.09 -14.57
N GLU A 4 -10.88 -14.13 -15.56
CA GLU A 4 -10.01 -15.30 -15.81
C GLU A 4 -8.82 -15.40 -14.85
N GLY A 5 -8.25 -14.26 -14.45
CA GLY A 5 -7.17 -14.22 -13.46
C GLY A 5 -7.61 -14.73 -12.08
N SER A 6 -8.87 -14.47 -11.70
CA SER A 6 -9.43 -14.91 -10.42
C SER A 6 -9.59 -16.44 -10.34
N LYS A 7 -10.04 -17.09 -11.43
CA LYS A 7 -10.19 -18.55 -11.49
C LYS A 7 -8.85 -19.29 -11.44
N LYS A 8 -7.85 -18.83 -12.20
CA LYS A 8 -6.49 -19.43 -12.18
C LYS A 8 -5.82 -19.28 -10.82
N TYR A 9 -6.04 -18.15 -10.16
CA TYR A 9 -5.53 -17.89 -8.81
C TYR A 9 -6.19 -18.80 -7.76
N LEU A 10 -7.52 -18.95 -7.81
CA LEU A 10 -8.26 -19.86 -6.92
C LEU A 10 -7.83 -21.33 -7.13
N GLN A 11 -7.57 -21.74 -8.38
CA GLN A 11 -7.06 -23.07 -8.70
C GLN A 11 -5.65 -23.30 -8.11
N GLY A 12 -4.73 -22.34 -8.26
CA GLY A 12 -3.40 -22.44 -7.65
C GLY A 12 -3.43 -22.52 -6.12
N ARG A 13 -4.39 -21.83 -5.48
CA ARG A 13 -4.62 -21.90 -4.03
C ARG A 13 -5.08 -23.27 -3.57
N LEU A 14 -6.07 -23.83 -4.27
CA LEU A 14 -6.57 -25.17 -3.96
C LEU A 14 -5.47 -26.22 -4.13
N LEU A 15 -4.63 -26.06 -5.15
CA LEU A 15 -3.54 -26.99 -5.47
C LEU A 15 -2.44 -26.95 -4.40
N LEU A 16 -2.02 -25.75 -3.95
CA LEU A 16 -1.08 -25.60 -2.84
C LEU A 16 -1.62 -26.17 -1.53
N LEU A 17 -2.90 -25.93 -1.23
CA LEU A 17 -3.55 -26.47 -0.04
C LEU A 17 -3.60 -28.00 -0.09
N LEU A 18 -4.05 -28.58 -1.21
CA LEU A 18 -4.06 -30.02 -1.44
C LEU A 18 -2.66 -30.64 -1.30
N CYS A 19 -1.62 -30.03 -1.87
CA CYS A 19 -0.25 -30.54 -1.74
C CYS A 19 0.25 -30.51 -0.29
N THR A 20 0.01 -29.42 0.46
CA THR A 20 0.42 -29.35 1.88
C THR A 20 -0.38 -30.28 2.79
N PHE A 21 -1.64 -30.51 2.47
CA PHE A 21 -2.49 -31.46 3.20
C PHE A 21 -2.09 -32.91 2.91
N LEU A 22 -1.88 -33.28 1.63
CA LEU A 22 -1.49 -34.62 1.21
C LEU A 22 -0.10 -35.00 1.72
N THR A 23 0.86 -34.08 1.73
CA THR A 23 2.19 -34.31 2.31
C THR A 23 2.12 -34.47 3.83
N GLY A 24 1.31 -33.67 4.53
CA GLY A 24 1.09 -33.82 5.97
C GLY A 24 0.43 -35.15 6.34
N VAL A 25 -0.57 -35.58 5.58
CA VAL A 25 -1.24 -36.89 5.76
C VAL A 25 -0.28 -38.04 5.45
N ALA A 26 0.52 -37.94 4.39
CA ALA A 26 1.51 -38.96 4.05
C ALA A 26 2.55 -39.14 5.17
N VAL A 27 3.04 -38.05 5.77
CA VAL A 27 3.98 -38.10 6.91
C VAL A 27 3.34 -38.79 8.12
N ILE A 28 2.08 -38.51 8.43
CA ILE A 28 1.36 -39.16 9.54
C ILE A 28 1.18 -40.67 9.27
N ILE A 29 0.80 -41.05 8.05
CA ILE A 29 0.61 -42.46 7.67
C ILE A 29 1.94 -43.23 7.72
N THR A 30 3.04 -42.65 7.21
CA THR A 30 4.36 -43.30 7.30
C THR A 30 4.81 -43.49 8.74
N ASP A 31 4.53 -42.54 9.63
CA ASP A 31 4.94 -42.64 11.02
C ASP A 31 4.11 -43.67 11.81
N LEU A 32 2.82 -43.80 11.47
CA LEU A 32 1.91 -44.81 12.03
C LEU A 32 2.28 -46.23 11.58
N LEU A 33 2.72 -46.40 10.34
CA LEU A 33 3.15 -47.68 9.76
C LEU A 33 4.50 -48.17 10.32
N ILE A 34 5.41 -47.25 10.65
CA ILE A 34 6.75 -47.59 11.18
C ILE A 34 6.69 -47.80 12.72
N GLY A 35 5.60 -47.39 13.39
CA GLY A 35 5.33 -47.71 14.80
C GLY A 35 6.20 -46.95 15.81
N VAL A 36 6.73 -45.79 15.43
CA VAL A 36 7.79 -45.07 16.16
C VAL A 36 7.24 -44.06 17.19
N SER A 37 5.95 -43.74 17.17
CA SER A 37 5.39 -42.58 17.88
C SER A 37 4.26 -42.93 18.87
N GLY A 38 4.37 -42.42 20.10
CA GLY A 38 3.31 -42.46 21.12
C GLY A 38 2.18 -41.46 20.81
N ALA A 39 0.98 -41.69 21.37
CA ALA A 39 -0.25 -40.94 21.05
C ALA A 39 -0.13 -39.41 21.13
N GLU A 40 0.66 -38.89 22.07
CA GLU A 40 0.91 -37.45 22.25
C GLU A 40 1.69 -36.83 21.08
N THR A 41 2.66 -37.57 20.52
CA THR A 41 3.46 -37.09 19.38
C THR A 41 2.68 -37.07 18.08
N VAL A 42 1.67 -37.95 17.94
CA VAL A 42 0.75 -37.96 16.78
C VAL A 42 -0.17 -36.74 16.81
N LEU A 43 -0.71 -36.38 17.98
CA LEU A 43 -1.55 -35.18 18.13
C LEU A 43 -0.78 -33.90 17.79
N LEU A 44 0.47 -33.77 18.25
CA LEU A 44 1.33 -32.62 17.91
C LEU A 44 1.57 -32.51 16.40
N LYS A 45 1.79 -33.64 15.71
CA LYS A 45 1.96 -33.67 14.25
C LYS A 45 0.68 -33.27 13.52
N ILE A 46 -0.49 -33.74 13.97
CA ILE A 46 -1.78 -33.35 13.41
C ILE A 46 -2.00 -31.84 13.55
N THR A 47 -1.79 -31.27 14.74
CA THR A 47 -1.87 -29.82 14.95
C THR A 47 -0.88 -29.05 14.09
N GLY A 48 0.34 -29.58 13.90
CA GLY A 48 1.35 -28.99 13.01
C GLY A 48 0.90 -28.95 11.55
N VAL A 49 0.30 -30.04 11.04
CA VAL A 49 -0.24 -30.10 9.67
C VAL A 49 -1.42 -29.14 9.48
N VAL A 50 -2.30 -29.02 10.48
CA VAL A 50 -3.41 -28.04 10.45
C VAL A 50 -2.87 -26.61 10.40
N ILE A 51 -1.89 -26.26 11.23
CA ILE A 51 -1.29 -24.92 11.23
C ILE A 51 -0.59 -24.64 9.89
N LEU A 52 0.17 -25.60 9.35
CA LEU A 52 0.90 -25.43 8.09
C LEU A 52 -0.04 -25.26 6.88
N SER A 53 -1.16 -25.99 6.86
CA SER A 53 -2.19 -25.87 5.81
C SER A 53 -2.97 -24.55 5.90
N CYS A 54 -3.21 -24.03 7.12
CA CYS A 54 -3.76 -22.69 7.29
C CYS A 54 -2.80 -21.59 6.79
N LEU A 55 -1.49 -21.72 7.06
CA LEU A 55 -0.47 -20.79 6.58
C LEU A 55 -0.33 -20.83 5.05
N SER A 56 -0.34 -22.02 4.45
CA SER A 56 -0.20 -22.18 2.99
C SER A 56 -1.38 -21.59 2.22
N PHE A 57 -2.59 -21.57 2.81
CA PHE A 57 -3.75 -20.88 2.24
C PHE A 57 -3.61 -19.35 2.24
N TYR A 58 -2.96 -18.79 3.27
CA TYR A 58 -2.84 -17.35 3.48
C TYR A 58 -1.69 -16.70 2.68
N ILE A 59 -0.56 -17.41 2.51
CA ILE A 59 0.64 -16.92 1.81
C ILE A 59 0.35 -16.35 0.39
N PRO A 60 -0.49 -16.99 -0.45
CA PRO A 60 -0.82 -16.44 -1.76
C PRO A 60 -1.58 -15.10 -1.70
N ASP A 61 -2.46 -14.90 -0.72
CA ASP A 61 -3.19 -13.62 -0.57
C ASP A 61 -2.23 -12.53 -0.12
N LEU A 62 -1.35 -12.87 0.82
CA LEU A 62 -0.35 -11.95 1.33
C LEU A 62 0.60 -11.49 0.21
N THR A 63 1.11 -12.41 -0.60
CA THR A 63 2.00 -12.07 -1.74
C THR A 63 1.28 -11.24 -2.80
N HIS A 64 0.03 -11.55 -3.14
CA HIS A 64 -0.75 -10.74 -4.08
C HIS A 64 -1.05 -9.34 -3.52
N ALA A 65 -1.38 -9.24 -2.23
CA ALA A 65 -1.62 -7.97 -1.56
C ALA A 65 -0.35 -7.09 -1.53
N ILE A 66 0.81 -7.69 -1.21
CA ILE A 66 2.11 -7.02 -1.25
C ILE A 66 2.42 -6.54 -2.68
N GLY A 67 2.24 -7.41 -3.69
CA GLY A 67 2.48 -7.04 -5.09
C GLY A 67 1.54 -5.94 -5.61
N LYS A 68 0.26 -5.94 -5.18
CA LYS A 68 -0.69 -4.86 -5.49
C LYS A 68 -0.28 -3.55 -4.82
N SER A 69 0.11 -3.61 -3.54
CA SER A 69 0.58 -2.45 -2.78
C SER A 69 1.84 -1.84 -3.41
N GLY A 70 2.81 -2.69 -3.79
CA GLY A 70 4.02 -2.28 -4.49
C GLY A 70 3.71 -1.55 -5.81
N ARG A 71 2.82 -2.11 -6.65
CA ARG A 71 2.41 -1.44 -7.90
C ARG A 71 1.77 -0.06 -7.66
N ILE A 72 0.90 0.06 -6.65
CA ILE A 72 0.28 1.35 -6.29
C ILE A 72 1.36 2.34 -5.82
N TYR A 73 2.31 1.88 -5.02
CA TYR A 73 3.44 2.68 -4.56
C TYR A 73 4.29 3.19 -5.74
N HIS A 74 4.64 2.32 -6.68
CA HIS A 74 5.41 2.70 -7.87
C HIS A 74 4.63 3.69 -8.75
N LYS A 75 3.32 3.48 -8.98
CA LYS A 75 2.46 4.44 -9.68
C LYS A 75 2.47 5.83 -9.03
N ARG A 76 2.26 5.90 -7.71
CA ARG A 76 2.28 7.18 -6.97
C ARG A 76 3.64 7.86 -7.04
N ARG A 77 4.73 7.09 -6.94
CA ARG A 77 6.09 7.61 -7.07
C ARG A 77 6.33 8.20 -8.47
N GLU A 78 5.89 7.51 -9.51
CA GLU A 78 5.97 8.00 -10.88
C GLU A 78 5.13 9.27 -11.07
N LEU A 79 3.88 9.29 -10.59
CA LEU A 79 3.02 10.48 -10.68
C LEU A 79 3.67 11.70 -10.01
N ARG A 80 4.26 11.53 -8.82
CA ARG A 80 5.00 12.60 -8.14
C ARG A 80 6.21 13.06 -8.97
N PHE A 81 6.91 12.14 -9.64
CA PHE A 81 8.00 12.48 -10.54
C PHE A 81 7.51 13.30 -11.75
N LEU A 82 6.39 12.92 -12.37
CA LEU A 82 5.79 13.66 -13.48
C LEU A 82 5.35 15.07 -13.06
N LYS A 83 4.67 15.22 -11.92
CA LYS A 83 4.32 16.53 -11.34
C LYS A 83 5.56 17.41 -11.14
N LYS A 84 6.66 16.82 -10.65
CA LYS A 84 7.92 17.55 -10.45
C LYS A 84 8.58 17.93 -11.77
N LEU A 85 8.53 17.06 -12.77
CA LEU A 85 9.05 17.33 -14.11
C LEU A 85 8.27 18.48 -14.76
N PHE A 86 6.93 18.46 -14.65
CA PHE A 86 6.08 19.54 -15.13
C PHE A 86 6.44 20.89 -14.49
N LEU A 87 6.60 20.93 -13.17
CA LEU A 87 7.01 22.13 -12.42
C LEU A 87 8.39 22.64 -12.87
N MET A 88 9.36 21.73 -13.05
CA MET A 88 10.71 22.08 -13.50
C MET A 88 10.70 22.65 -14.91
N SER A 89 10.03 21.97 -15.85
CA SER A 89 9.92 22.44 -17.23
C SER A 89 9.15 23.76 -17.33
N GLY A 90 8.18 23.98 -16.44
CA GLY A 90 7.43 25.23 -16.37
C GLY A 90 8.19 26.42 -15.79
N SER A 91 9.31 26.19 -15.11
CA SER A 91 10.14 27.27 -14.56
C SER A 91 11.04 27.95 -15.60
N VAL A 92 11.20 27.37 -16.78
CA VAL A 92 12.09 27.87 -17.85
C VAL A 92 11.24 28.48 -18.96
N LYS A 93 11.25 29.82 -19.10
CA LYS A 93 10.47 30.54 -20.11
C LYS A 93 11.32 30.84 -21.36
N PRO A 94 10.75 30.79 -22.59
CA PRO A 94 9.36 30.46 -22.92
C PRO A 94 9.06 28.95 -22.82
N VAL A 95 7.87 28.60 -22.34
CA VAL A 95 7.46 27.20 -22.13
C VAL A 95 6.70 26.69 -23.35
N ASP A 96 7.15 25.57 -23.92
CA ASP A 96 6.40 24.81 -24.93
C ASP A 96 5.72 23.60 -24.29
N TYR A 97 4.39 23.63 -24.21
CA TYR A 97 3.58 22.57 -23.62
C TYR A 97 3.86 21.20 -24.26
N MET A 98 4.06 21.15 -25.58
CA MET A 98 4.35 19.91 -26.29
C MET A 98 5.67 19.30 -25.81
N GLN A 99 6.70 20.13 -25.61
CA GLN A 99 7.99 19.67 -25.09
C GLN A 99 7.88 19.16 -23.66
N VAL A 100 7.07 19.81 -22.82
CA VAL A 100 6.84 19.36 -21.43
C VAL A 100 6.16 17.99 -21.41
N VAL A 101 5.10 17.81 -22.21
CA VAL A 101 4.39 16.52 -22.29
C VAL A 101 5.27 15.44 -22.92
N ASN A 102 6.06 15.75 -23.94
CA ASN A 102 7.00 14.80 -24.53
C ASN A 102 8.07 14.35 -23.51
N ALA A 103 8.65 15.27 -22.74
CA ALA A 103 9.59 14.93 -21.68
C ALA A 103 8.98 14.05 -20.58
N MET A 104 7.70 14.26 -20.27
CA MET A 104 6.94 13.38 -19.36
C MET A 104 6.71 12.01 -19.98
N TYR A 105 6.30 11.94 -21.24
CA TYR A 105 6.05 10.70 -21.98
C TYR A 105 7.31 9.81 -21.99
N GLU A 106 8.47 10.36 -22.38
CA GLU A 106 9.73 9.62 -22.49
C GLU A 106 10.18 8.97 -21.17
N ARG A 107 9.83 9.60 -20.04
CA ARG A 107 10.26 9.16 -18.71
C ARG A 107 9.16 8.42 -17.93
N SER A 108 7.98 8.25 -18.54
CA SER A 108 6.84 7.56 -17.92
C SER A 108 6.78 6.09 -18.33
N TYR A 109 6.29 5.26 -17.40
CA TYR A 109 6.02 3.84 -17.63
C TYR A 109 4.52 3.55 -17.44
N TYR A 110 3.94 3.92 -16.29
CA TYR A 110 2.54 3.65 -16.00
C TYR A 110 1.58 4.64 -16.68
N TYR A 111 2.01 5.88 -16.89
CA TYR A 111 1.19 6.96 -17.46
C TYR A 111 1.46 7.20 -18.95
N ARG A 112 2.30 6.37 -19.56
CA ARG A 112 2.80 6.55 -20.92
C ARG A 112 1.70 6.58 -21.97
N GLN A 113 0.75 5.65 -21.88
CA GLN A 113 -0.36 5.55 -22.82
C GLN A 113 -1.26 6.80 -22.79
N ASP A 114 -1.54 7.32 -21.60
CA ASP A 114 -2.39 8.49 -21.43
C ASP A 114 -1.68 9.75 -21.94
N LEU A 115 -0.37 9.88 -21.67
CA LEU A 115 0.46 10.97 -22.20
C LEU A 115 0.61 10.91 -23.72
N GLU A 116 0.68 9.71 -24.30
CA GLU A 116 0.69 9.51 -25.76
C GLU A 116 -0.60 10.02 -26.41
N ARG A 117 -1.76 9.63 -25.84
CA ARG A 117 -3.07 10.12 -26.29
C ARG A 117 -3.14 11.64 -26.19
N ILE A 118 -2.68 12.22 -25.08
CA ILE A 118 -2.61 13.68 -24.92
C ILE A 118 -1.77 14.29 -26.04
N MET A 119 -0.55 13.82 -26.28
CA MET A 119 0.32 14.35 -27.36
C MET A 119 -0.32 14.26 -28.74
N ASP A 120 -1.00 13.17 -29.04
CA ASP A 120 -1.68 13.01 -30.33
C ASP A 120 -2.80 14.02 -30.52
N VAL A 121 -3.54 14.35 -29.45
CA VAL A 121 -4.53 15.42 -29.45
C VAL A 121 -3.87 16.79 -29.54
N LEU A 122 -2.74 17.01 -28.86
CA LEU A 122 -1.98 18.27 -28.97
C LEU A 122 -1.56 18.56 -30.43
N ARG A 123 -1.25 17.52 -31.22
CA ARG A 123 -0.83 17.64 -32.62
C ARG A 123 -1.98 17.87 -33.58
N LYS A 124 -3.20 17.46 -33.23
CA LYS A 124 -4.38 17.53 -34.11
C LYS A 124 -5.25 18.72 -33.72
N SER A 125 -5.38 19.69 -34.63
CA SER A 125 -6.24 20.86 -34.41
C SER A 125 -7.75 20.56 -34.51
N SER A 126 -8.13 19.42 -35.09
CA SER A 126 -9.52 19.08 -35.43
C SER A 126 -10.32 18.44 -34.29
N ILE A 127 -9.68 18.13 -33.16
CA ILE A 127 -10.31 17.44 -32.03
C ILE A 127 -10.73 18.47 -30.99
N ASP A 128 -11.94 18.35 -30.47
CA ASP A 128 -12.35 19.12 -29.30
C ASP A 128 -11.55 18.65 -28.07
N LYS A 129 -10.74 19.56 -27.57
CA LYS A 129 -9.78 19.30 -26.50
C LYS A 129 -10.49 19.24 -25.14
N GLU A 130 -11.57 20.00 -24.96
CA GLU A 130 -12.34 19.97 -23.71
C GLU A 130 -13.05 18.63 -23.54
N ASP A 131 -13.69 18.17 -24.62
CA ASP A 131 -14.34 16.86 -24.65
C ASP A 131 -13.33 15.73 -24.39
N PHE A 132 -12.16 15.76 -25.04
CA PHE A 132 -11.11 14.76 -24.81
C PHE A 132 -10.66 14.70 -23.34
N PHE A 133 -10.40 15.83 -22.70
CA PHE A 133 -9.97 15.84 -21.31
C PHE A 133 -11.10 15.40 -20.37
N SER A 134 -12.36 15.71 -20.66
CA SER A 134 -13.49 15.23 -19.87
C SER A 134 -13.62 13.70 -19.93
N GLU A 135 -13.50 13.09 -21.11
CA GLU A 135 -13.48 11.64 -21.28
C GLU A 135 -12.29 11.00 -20.54
N LEU A 136 -11.09 11.57 -20.66
CA LEU A 136 -9.90 11.07 -19.96
C LEU A 136 -10.07 11.11 -18.42
N LEU A 137 -10.73 12.16 -17.91
CA LEU A 137 -11.03 12.29 -16.48
C LEU A 137 -12.08 11.28 -16.01
N GLU A 138 -13.01 10.86 -16.87
CA GLU A 138 -13.98 9.81 -16.58
C GLU A 138 -13.36 8.41 -16.62
N GLU A 139 -12.46 8.14 -17.57
CA GLU A 139 -11.72 6.87 -17.66
C GLU A 139 -10.77 6.67 -16.48
N SER A 140 -10.23 7.75 -15.92
CA SER A 140 -9.27 7.70 -14.82
C SER A 140 -9.91 7.25 -13.49
N ALA A 141 -9.59 6.02 -13.06
CA ALA A 141 -10.14 5.44 -11.83
C ALA A 141 -9.51 5.98 -10.52
N ASP A 142 -8.28 6.49 -10.59
CA ASP A 142 -7.51 6.94 -9.44
C ASP A 142 -7.61 8.46 -9.29
N LEU A 143 -8.04 8.93 -8.11
CA LEU A 143 -8.28 10.36 -7.85
C LEU A 143 -7.02 11.20 -8.03
N ASP A 144 -5.85 10.71 -7.59
CA ASP A 144 -4.59 11.44 -7.71
C ASP A 144 -4.21 11.65 -9.18
N SER A 145 -4.47 10.62 -10.00
CA SER A 145 -4.26 10.66 -11.45
C SER A 145 -5.26 11.59 -12.13
N LYS A 146 -6.54 11.56 -11.73
CA LYS A 146 -7.60 12.46 -12.21
C LYS A 146 -7.26 13.93 -11.95
N LEU A 147 -6.87 14.26 -10.72
CA LEU A 147 -6.43 15.61 -10.33
C LEU A 147 -5.19 16.07 -11.11
N PHE A 148 -4.31 15.14 -11.49
CA PHE A 148 -3.17 15.48 -12.33
C PHE A 148 -3.60 15.81 -13.77
N TYR A 149 -4.49 15.03 -14.37
CA TYR A 149 -5.02 15.30 -15.71
C TYR A 149 -5.83 16.58 -15.79
N GLU A 150 -6.57 16.93 -14.74
CA GLU A 150 -7.27 18.21 -14.63
C GLU A 150 -6.28 19.39 -14.66
N LYS A 151 -5.10 19.23 -14.03
CA LYS A 151 -4.07 20.29 -14.05
C LYS A 151 -3.38 20.38 -15.41
N LEU A 152 -3.19 19.25 -16.08
CA LEU A 152 -2.73 19.23 -17.47
C LEU A 152 -3.74 19.91 -18.40
N SER A 153 -5.04 19.65 -18.23
CA SER A 153 -6.08 20.30 -19.04
C SER A 153 -6.08 21.82 -18.82
N ILE A 154 -5.95 22.28 -17.57
CA ILE A 154 -5.80 23.71 -17.25
C ILE A 154 -4.59 24.32 -17.97
N GLY A 155 -3.45 23.63 -17.90
CA GLY A 155 -2.20 24.14 -18.48
C GLY A 155 -2.21 24.20 -20.00
N PHE A 156 -3.06 23.39 -20.63
CA PHE A 156 -3.19 23.35 -22.08
C PHE A 156 -4.29 24.25 -22.63
N LEU A 157 -5.47 24.25 -22.01
CA LEU A 157 -6.64 24.96 -22.50
C LEU A 157 -6.66 26.43 -22.08
N TYR A 158 -6.09 26.75 -20.91
CA TYR A 158 -6.26 28.05 -20.28
C TYR A 158 -4.93 28.77 -20.06
N ASP A 159 -4.21 28.41 -19.00
CA ASP A 159 -2.98 29.07 -18.59
C ASP A 159 -2.01 28.07 -17.97
N PHE A 160 -0.86 27.95 -18.62
CA PHE A 160 0.23 27.09 -18.17
C PHE A 160 0.80 27.54 -16.82
N ASP A 161 0.95 28.84 -16.59
CA ASP A 161 1.47 29.36 -15.32
C ASP A 161 0.50 29.05 -14.16
N LEU A 162 -0.81 29.05 -14.42
CA LEU A 162 -1.83 28.65 -13.45
C LEU A 162 -1.72 27.15 -13.10
N ALA A 163 -1.53 26.29 -14.10
CA ALA A 163 -1.31 24.86 -13.88
C ALA A 163 -0.06 24.57 -13.05
N VAL A 164 1.03 25.28 -13.32
CA VAL A 164 2.28 25.21 -12.55
C VAL A 164 2.04 25.57 -11.08
N ARG A 165 1.36 26.69 -10.80
CA ARG A 165 1.03 27.11 -9.43
C ARG A 165 0.13 26.09 -8.71
N ASN A 166 -0.83 25.50 -9.41
CA ASN A 166 -1.71 24.48 -8.86
C ASN A 166 -0.96 23.19 -8.51
N ILE A 167 0.06 22.82 -9.27
CA ILE A 167 0.92 21.68 -8.96
C ILE A 167 1.90 22.02 -7.81
N GLU A 168 2.42 23.25 -7.76
CA GLU A 168 3.26 23.70 -6.66
C GLU A 168 2.49 23.68 -5.32
N ALA A 169 1.24 24.15 -5.33
CA ALA A 169 0.36 24.12 -4.16
C ALA A 169 0.15 22.70 -3.61
N ASP A 170 0.03 21.68 -4.48
CA ASP A 170 -0.03 20.27 -4.04
C ASP A 170 1.21 19.88 -3.25
N PHE A 171 2.41 20.23 -3.74
CA PHE A 171 3.65 19.86 -3.06
C PHE A 171 3.76 20.53 -1.68
N VAL A 172 3.32 21.79 -1.57
CA VAL A 172 3.26 22.49 -0.27
C VAL A 172 2.26 21.80 0.66
N GLN A 173 1.09 21.41 0.16
CA GLN A 173 0.07 20.71 0.94
C GLN A 173 0.54 19.31 1.37
N GLU A 174 1.19 18.55 0.49
CA GLU A 174 1.81 17.25 0.78
C GLU A 174 2.86 17.39 1.90
N LYS A 175 3.75 18.39 1.81
CA LYS A 175 4.76 18.65 2.84
C LYS A 175 4.12 18.97 4.19
N ARG A 176 3.07 19.79 4.22
CA ARG A 176 2.31 20.11 5.44
C ARG A 176 1.59 18.88 6.00
N ALA A 177 1.01 18.05 5.14
CA ALA A 177 0.35 16.80 5.55
C ALA A 177 1.35 15.82 6.17
N TYR A 178 2.54 15.67 5.57
CA TYR A 178 3.61 14.84 6.09
C TYR A 178 4.11 15.32 7.46
N ALA A 179 4.31 16.63 7.63
CA ALA A 179 4.66 17.21 8.94
C ALA A 179 3.59 16.92 10.01
N ARG A 180 2.30 17.03 9.66
CA ARG A 180 1.19 16.67 10.56
C ARG A 180 1.21 15.18 10.92
N PHE A 181 1.51 14.30 9.97
CA PHE A 181 1.62 12.87 10.20
C PHE A 181 2.75 12.53 11.17
N ILE A 182 3.94 13.13 11.00
CA ILE A 182 5.06 12.97 11.92
C ILE A 182 4.66 13.43 13.32
N LYS A 183 4.08 14.64 13.44
CA LYS A 183 3.63 15.17 14.73
C LYS A 183 2.66 14.23 15.45
N LYS A 184 1.69 13.65 14.72
CA LYS A 184 0.77 12.65 15.28
C LYS A 184 1.47 11.39 15.76
N ARG A 185 2.43 10.86 14.98
CA ARG A 185 3.23 9.68 15.39
C ARG A 185 4.06 9.97 16.65
N VAL A 186 4.72 11.12 16.71
CA VAL A 186 5.50 11.53 17.89
C VAL A 186 4.59 11.62 19.12
N ASN A 187 3.42 12.25 18.99
CA ASN A 187 2.45 12.30 20.07
C ASN A 187 1.99 10.91 20.54
N PHE A 188 1.76 9.98 19.60
CA PHE A 188 1.38 8.61 19.94
C PHE A 188 2.48 7.88 20.72
N ILE A 189 3.74 8.00 20.29
CA ILE A 189 4.89 7.46 21.01
C ILE A 189 4.97 8.05 22.41
N HIS A 190 4.75 9.36 22.54
CA HIS A 190 4.77 10.05 23.84
C HIS A 190 3.65 9.56 24.78
N ILE A 191 2.43 9.40 24.27
CA ILE A 191 1.29 8.88 25.04
C ILE A 191 1.59 7.45 25.52
N ILE A 192 2.08 6.57 24.64
CA ILE A 192 2.47 5.21 25.03
C ILE A 192 3.57 5.24 26.08
N GLY A 193 4.59 6.10 25.91
CA GLY A 193 5.68 6.26 26.87
C GLY A 193 5.20 6.67 28.26
N ILE A 194 4.34 7.69 28.35
CA ILE A 194 3.74 8.12 29.62
C ILE A 194 2.91 6.98 30.24
N THR A 195 2.07 6.32 29.43
CA THR A 195 1.18 5.27 29.93
C THR A 195 1.99 4.07 30.45
N GLY A 196 3.06 3.69 29.75
CA GLY A 196 3.97 2.64 30.19
C GLY A 196 4.68 2.98 31.50
N LEU A 197 5.08 4.25 31.68
CA LEU A 197 5.67 4.72 32.93
C LEU A 197 4.68 4.65 34.10
N PHE A 198 3.42 5.05 33.88
CA PHE A 198 2.36 4.92 34.89
C PHE A 198 2.12 3.47 35.31
N VAL A 199 2.09 2.54 34.36
CA VAL A 199 1.94 1.10 34.64
C VAL A 199 3.15 0.58 35.44
N ALA A 200 4.37 0.93 35.03
CA ALA A 200 5.57 0.54 35.75
C ALA A 200 5.58 1.06 37.20
N MET A 201 5.14 2.31 37.40
CA MET A 201 5.04 2.91 38.73
C MET A 201 3.97 2.24 39.60
N ALA A 202 2.83 1.86 39.01
CA ALA A 202 1.79 1.11 39.72
C ALA A 202 2.29 -0.29 40.17
N VAL A 203 3.01 -1.00 39.30
CA VAL A 203 3.63 -2.29 39.65
C VAL A 203 4.66 -2.13 40.78
N LEU A 204 5.49 -1.09 40.71
CA LEU A 204 6.49 -0.79 41.73
C LEU A 204 5.84 -0.45 43.08
N LEU A 205 4.74 0.31 43.08
CA LEU A 205 3.96 0.61 44.28
C LEU A 205 3.34 -0.66 44.88
N ILE A 206 2.76 -1.55 44.07
CA ILE A 206 2.22 -2.84 44.54
C ILE A 206 3.34 -3.68 45.17
N TYR A 207 4.52 -3.72 44.53
CA TYR A 207 5.68 -4.44 45.05
C TYR A 207 6.15 -3.87 46.40
N MET A 208 6.19 -2.54 46.56
CA MET A 208 6.52 -1.88 47.83
C MET A 208 5.45 -2.07 48.92
N LEU A 209 4.18 -2.22 48.54
CA LEU A 209 3.08 -2.51 49.47
C LEU A 209 3.04 -3.98 49.91
N GLN A 210 3.62 -4.89 49.14
CA GLN A 210 3.65 -6.33 49.46
C GLN A 210 4.20 -6.65 50.87
N PRO A 211 5.32 -6.08 51.35
CA PRO A 211 5.79 -6.30 52.72
C PRO A 211 4.85 -5.71 53.78
N TRP A 212 4.21 -4.56 53.51
CA TRP A 212 3.22 -3.96 54.42
C TRP A 212 1.95 -4.80 54.53
N LEU A 213 1.43 -5.31 53.40
CA LEU A 213 0.31 -6.24 53.36
C LEU A 213 0.60 -7.54 54.13
N LYS A 214 1.82 -8.08 54.00
CA LYS A 214 2.27 -9.24 54.79
C LYS A 214 2.35 -8.93 56.29
N SER A 215 2.76 -7.71 56.67
CA SER A 215 2.82 -7.28 58.07
C SER A 215 1.43 -7.03 58.69
N MET A 216 0.45 -6.64 57.88
CA MET A 216 -0.92 -6.34 58.33
C MET A 216 -1.83 -7.57 58.44
N ASN A 217 -1.30 -8.79 58.28
CA ASN A 217 -2.05 -10.05 58.40
C ASN A 217 -3.42 -10.02 57.70
N LEU A 218 -3.52 -9.31 56.57
CA LEU A 218 -4.71 -9.31 55.74
C LEU A 218 -4.72 -10.64 54.99
N GLN A 219 -5.21 -11.67 55.67
CA GLN A 219 -5.72 -12.88 55.07
C GLN A 219 -6.92 -12.49 54.21
N PHE A 220 -6.67 -12.08 52.97
CA PHE A 220 -7.67 -12.16 51.93
C PHE A 220 -7.88 -13.64 51.64
N PHE A 221 -8.96 -14.18 52.22
CA PHE A 221 -9.66 -15.36 51.71
C PHE A 221 -10.26 -15.06 50.33
#